data_AF-A0A183D8I6-F1
#
_entry.id   AF-A0A183D8I6-F1
#
_cell.length_a   1.000
_cell.length_b   1.000
_cell.length_c   1.000
_cell.angle_alpha   90.00
_cell.angle_beta   90.00
_cell.angle_gamma   90.00
#
_symmetry.space_group_name_H-M   'P 1'
#
loop_
_entity.id
_entity.type
_entity.pdbx_description
1 polymer ?
#
loop_
_entity_poly.entity_id
_entity_poly.type
_entity_poly.pdbx_seq_one_letter_code
_entity_poly.pdbx_strand_id
1 'polypeptide(L)'
;MYLKRPSPVTAPAEEEKPAANEEKTLEEVIYGEDEEVNITDIWDQPDNPISWQHTAQVTMKQLEHTRELLNESEATNARLLEQTKLLKEEIRRLERNRERENHLTNTEYLKNIIMKFVAPEKVSDERGQLIPVLETMLKLTSDEVKLLNQVAQGNYFSLFSTIFLFYYFNQLLFYYSDSSRH
;
A
#
# COMPACT_ATOMS: atom_id res chain seq x y z
N MET A 1 19.04 24.31 18.83
CA MET A 1 20.18 25.15 18.39
C MET A 1 19.74 25.90 17.14
N TYR A 2 19.48 27.20 17.25
CA TYR A 2 19.21 28.08 16.11
C TYR A 2 20.49 28.84 15.78
N LEU A 3 21.05 28.65 14.58
CA LEU A 3 22.22 29.39 14.12
C LEU A 3 21.76 30.70 13.46
N LYS A 4 22.16 31.81 14.09
CA LYS A 4 21.96 33.19 13.62
C LYS A 4 22.89 33.43 12.42
N ARG A 5 22.34 33.90 11.29
CA ARG A 5 23.14 34.25 10.11
C ARG A 5 23.93 35.54 10.37
N PRO A 6 25.20 35.66 9.93
CA PRO A 6 25.97 36.87 10.09
C PRO A 6 25.59 37.92 9.03
N SER A 7 25.61 39.20 9.42
CA SER A 7 25.41 40.36 8.53
C SER A 7 26.58 40.56 7.56
N PRO A 8 26.36 41.17 6.38
CA PRO A 8 27.38 41.29 5.36
C PRO A 8 28.44 42.33 5.76
N VAL A 9 29.71 41.96 5.64
CA VAL A 9 30.85 42.86 5.76
C VAL A 9 31.11 43.47 4.38
N THR A 10 31.01 44.80 4.30
CA THR A 10 31.38 45.60 3.13
C THR A 10 32.89 45.84 3.11
N ALA A 11 33.55 45.49 1.99
CA ALA A 11 34.67 46.19 1.30
C ALA A 11 35.60 45.19 0.57
N PRO A 12 36.42 45.63 -0.40
CA PRO A 12 36.15 46.52 -1.54
C PRO A 12 36.48 45.82 -2.89
N ALA A 13 36.11 46.49 -3.97
CA ALA A 13 36.19 46.03 -5.36
C ALA A 13 37.56 45.49 -5.81
N GLU A 14 37.55 44.28 -6.37
CA GLU A 14 38.49 43.86 -7.42
C GLU A 14 37.66 43.50 -8.66
N GLU A 15 37.86 44.28 -9.71
CA GLU A 15 37.24 44.12 -11.03
C GLU A 15 37.82 42.89 -11.73
N GLU A 16 37.08 41.77 -11.74
CA GLU A 16 37.21 40.75 -12.77
C GLU A 16 35.91 40.69 -13.57
N LYS A 17 36.02 40.98 -14.87
CA LYS A 17 34.91 41.01 -15.82
C LYS A 17 34.14 39.67 -15.79
N PRO A 18 32.82 39.65 -15.52
CA PRO A 18 32.06 38.43 -15.70
C PRO A 18 31.96 38.15 -17.20
N ALA A 19 32.47 37.00 -17.63
CA ALA A 19 32.07 36.41 -18.90
C ALA A 19 30.55 36.23 -18.83
N ALA A 20 29.82 37.01 -19.62
CA ALA A 20 28.38 36.89 -19.76
C ALA A 20 28.09 35.47 -20.29
N ASN A 21 27.74 34.56 -19.39
CA ASN A 21 27.06 33.33 -19.75
C ASN A 21 25.64 33.75 -20.08
N GLU A 22 25.42 34.15 -21.33
CA GLU A 22 24.09 34.38 -21.89
C GLU A 22 23.36 33.04 -21.88
N GLU A 23 22.67 32.75 -20.78
CA GLU A 23 21.70 31.66 -20.72
C GLU A 23 20.58 31.98 -21.70
N LYS A 24 20.76 31.51 -22.93
CA LYS A 24 19.75 31.59 -23.98
C LYS A 24 18.47 30.95 -23.46
N THR A 25 17.37 31.67 -23.57
CA THR A 25 16.08 31.14 -23.11
C THR A 25 15.74 29.88 -23.92
N LEU A 26 15.00 28.93 -23.33
CA LEU A 26 14.53 27.74 -24.07
C LEU A 26 13.77 28.14 -25.35
N GLU A 27 13.06 29.26 -25.27
CA GLU A 27 12.40 29.90 -26.40
C GLU A 27 13.44 30.29 -27.48
N GLU A 28 14.51 30.99 -27.13
CA GLU A 28 15.60 31.37 -28.04
C GLU A 28 16.37 30.18 -28.64
N VAL A 29 16.52 29.08 -27.89
CA VAL A 29 17.16 27.83 -28.39
C VAL A 29 16.25 27.07 -29.34
N ILE A 30 14.94 27.12 -29.11
CA ILE A 30 13.92 26.39 -29.90
C ILE A 30 13.53 27.18 -31.16
N TYR A 31 13.45 28.50 -31.08
CA TYR A 31 13.02 29.36 -32.18
C TYR A 31 14.17 30.04 -32.94
N GLY A 32 15.40 30.04 -32.39
CA GLY A 32 16.52 30.79 -32.96
C GLY A 32 16.30 32.31 -32.90
N GLU A 33 17.35 33.10 -33.07
CA GLU A 33 17.23 34.55 -33.38
C GLU A 33 16.72 34.77 -34.81
N ASP A 34 15.75 33.99 -35.27
CA ASP A 34 15.04 34.33 -36.48
C ASP A 34 14.03 35.40 -36.05
N GLU A 35 14.21 36.63 -36.55
CA GLU A 35 13.24 37.74 -36.46
C GLU A 35 11.83 37.13 -36.50
N GLU A 36 10.98 37.40 -35.50
CA GLU A 36 9.61 36.89 -35.46
C GLU A 36 8.96 37.15 -36.82
N VAL A 37 8.96 36.16 -37.70
CA VAL A 37 8.33 36.27 -39.01
C VAL A 37 6.86 36.10 -38.73
N ASN A 38 6.26 37.23 -38.35
CA ASN A 38 4.84 37.40 -38.16
C ASN A 38 4.16 36.98 -39.46
N ILE A 39 3.61 35.76 -39.48
CA ILE A 39 2.98 35.18 -40.66
C ILE A 39 1.93 36.13 -41.24
N THR A 40 1.32 36.96 -40.38
CA THR A 40 0.37 38.02 -40.74
C THR A 40 0.94 39.06 -41.71
N ASP A 41 2.24 39.39 -41.63
CA ASP A 41 2.88 40.42 -42.46
C ASP A 41 3.25 39.91 -43.87
N ILE A 42 3.25 38.59 -44.10
CA ILE A 42 3.54 37.98 -45.40
C ILE A 42 2.31 37.97 -46.32
N TRP A 43 1.10 37.87 -45.76
CA TRP A 43 -0.15 37.76 -46.53
C TRP A 43 -0.58 39.07 -47.21
N ASP A 44 0.04 40.21 -46.86
CA ASP A 44 -0.30 41.55 -47.36
C ASP A 44 0.54 42.01 -48.57
N GLN A 45 1.44 41.18 -49.13
CA GLN A 45 2.23 41.52 -50.33
C GLN A 45 1.92 40.59 -51.52
N PRO A 46 1.17 41.05 -52.53
CA PRO A 46 0.63 40.18 -53.58
C PRO A 46 1.63 39.72 -54.66
N ASP A 47 2.81 40.32 -54.83
CA ASP A 47 3.66 40.10 -56.02
C ASP A 47 5.19 40.03 -55.75
N ASN A 48 5.67 39.16 -54.85
CA ASN A 48 7.11 38.87 -54.73
C ASN A 48 7.44 37.35 -54.78
N PRO A 49 7.98 36.79 -55.88
CA PRO A 49 8.19 35.34 -56.08
C PRO A 49 9.04 34.65 -55.00
N ILE A 50 9.88 35.41 -54.30
CA ILE A 50 10.72 34.94 -53.19
C ILE A 50 9.88 34.67 -51.93
N SER A 51 8.74 35.35 -51.78
CA SER A 51 7.81 35.25 -50.64
C SER A 51 7.24 33.84 -50.48
N TRP A 52 6.61 33.28 -51.53
CA TRP A 52 5.96 31.97 -51.43
C TRP A 52 6.95 30.82 -51.24
N GLN A 53 8.17 30.94 -51.78
CA GLN A 53 9.23 29.95 -51.56
C GLN A 53 9.67 29.95 -50.09
N HIS A 54 9.84 31.14 -49.50
CA HIS A 54 10.17 31.29 -48.10
C HIS A 54 9.03 30.79 -47.18
N THR A 55 7.78 31.18 -47.45
CA THR A 55 6.61 30.69 -46.71
C THR A 55 6.45 29.18 -46.80
N ALA A 56 6.68 28.59 -47.98
CA ALA A 56 6.67 27.14 -48.15
C ALA A 56 7.77 26.46 -47.30
N GLN A 57 8.98 27.02 -47.26
CA GLN A 57 10.06 26.48 -46.43
C GLN A 57 9.75 26.57 -44.93
N VAL A 58 9.22 27.71 -44.46
CA VAL A 58 8.82 27.90 -43.06
C VAL A 58 7.69 26.94 -42.66
N THR A 59 6.66 26.83 -43.50
CA THR A 59 5.54 25.91 -43.23
C THR A 59 5.97 24.45 -43.26
N MET A 60 6.90 24.06 -44.14
CA MET A 60 7.48 22.70 -44.14
C MET A 60 8.27 22.41 -42.86
N LYS A 61 9.09 23.36 -42.38
CA LYS A 61 9.81 23.22 -41.10
C LYS A 61 8.85 23.10 -39.91
N GLN A 62 7.81 23.92 -39.87
CA GLN A 62 6.77 23.85 -38.82
C GLN A 62 5.99 22.52 -38.88
N LEU A 63 5.70 22.01 -40.08
CA LEU A 63 5.05 20.72 -40.26
C LEU A 63 5.94 19.55 -39.77
N GLU A 64 7.23 19.58 -40.08
CA GLU A 64 8.19 18.58 -39.62
C GLU A 64 8.31 18.60 -38.09
N HIS A 65 8.45 19.79 -37.50
CA HIS A 65 8.51 19.95 -36.05
C HIS A 65 7.23 19.49 -35.33
N THR A 66 6.05 19.87 -35.82
CA THR A 66 4.78 19.43 -35.23
C THR A 66 4.58 17.92 -35.34
N ARG A 67 5.11 17.30 -36.40
CA ARG A 67 5.11 15.85 -36.56
C ARG A 67 6.03 15.17 -35.55
N GLU A 68 7.22 15.73 -35.29
CA GLU A 68 8.13 15.22 -34.27
C GLU A 68 7.51 15.29 -32.87
N LEU A 69 6.93 16.44 -32.51
CA LEU A 69 6.22 16.61 -31.24
C LEU A 69 5.02 15.67 -31.11
N LEU A 70 4.28 15.45 -32.19
CA LEU A 70 3.18 14.49 -32.20
C LEU A 70 3.68 13.07 -31.94
N ASN A 71 4.76 12.66 -32.62
CA ASN A 71 5.35 11.33 -32.43
C ASN A 71 5.89 11.15 -31.00
N GLU A 72 6.54 12.17 -30.42
CA GLU A 72 6.97 12.15 -29.03
C GLU A 72 5.76 12.05 -28.07
N SER A 73 4.70 12.81 -28.32
CA SER A 73 3.45 12.74 -27.56
C SER A 73 2.79 11.36 -27.64
N GLU A 74 2.74 10.75 -28.84
CA GLU A 74 2.22 9.40 -29.02
C GLU A 74 3.06 8.34 -28.29
N ALA A 75 4.39 8.44 -28.35
CA ALA A 75 5.30 7.54 -27.66
C ALA A 75 5.19 7.65 -26.13
N THR A 76 5.11 8.87 -25.61
CA THR A 76 4.91 9.11 -24.17
C THR A 76 3.55 8.60 -23.71
N ASN A 77 2.48 8.83 -24.49
CA ASN A 77 1.15 8.33 -24.19
C ASN A 77 1.11 6.79 -24.16
N ALA A 78 1.77 6.12 -25.12
CA ALA A 78 1.88 4.66 -25.14
C ALA A 78 2.56 4.13 -23.85
N ARG A 79 3.64 4.78 -23.40
CA ARG A 79 4.32 4.44 -22.16
C ARG A 79 3.45 4.65 -20.92
N LEU A 80 2.70 5.75 -20.87
CA LEU A 80 1.78 6.05 -19.76
C LEU A 80 0.63 5.04 -19.69
N LEU A 81 0.11 4.59 -20.84
CA LEU A 81 -0.91 3.55 -20.90
C LEU A 81 -0.39 2.21 -20.39
N GLU A 82 0.83 1.84 -20.74
CA GLU A 82 1.49 0.63 -20.22
C GLU A 82 1.70 0.71 -18.72
N GLN A 83 2.24 1.82 -18.21
CA GLN A 83 2.40 2.05 -16.77
C GLN A 83 1.06 1.97 -16.03
N THR A 84 0.02 2.60 -16.58
CA THR A 84 -1.34 2.54 -16.02
C THR A 84 -1.84 1.10 -15.93
N LYS A 85 -1.60 0.29 -16.97
CA LYS A 85 -1.98 -1.12 -16.99
C LYS A 85 -1.23 -1.92 -15.93
N LEU A 86 0.09 -1.74 -15.83
CA LEU A 86 0.93 -2.42 -14.83
C LEU A 86 0.53 -2.03 -13.40
N LEU A 87 0.31 -0.74 -13.14
CA LEU A 87 -0.12 -0.25 -11.83
C LEU A 87 -1.49 -0.82 -11.44
N LYS A 88 -2.45 -0.87 -12.37
CA LYS A 88 -3.75 -1.49 -12.10
C LYS A 88 -3.64 -2.97 -11.73
N GLU A 89 -2.78 -3.72 -12.41
CA GLU A 89 -2.55 -5.13 -12.08
C GLU A 89 -1.84 -5.28 -10.73
N GLU A 90 -0.89 -4.40 -10.44
CA GLU A 90 -0.20 -4.39 -9.14
C GLU A 90 -1.15 -4.11 -7.99
N ILE A 91 -2.07 -3.14 -8.13
CA ILE A 91 -3.12 -2.88 -7.13
C ILE A 91 -3.95 -4.13 -6.89
N ARG A 92 -4.45 -4.79 -7.94
CA ARG A 92 -5.25 -6.03 -7.81
C ARG A 92 -4.46 -7.17 -7.16
N ARG A 93 -3.16 -7.25 -7.43
CA ARG A 93 -2.26 -8.23 -6.79
C ARG A 93 -2.10 -7.93 -5.30
N LEU A 94 -1.86 -6.67 -4.95
CA LEU A 94 -1.71 -6.23 -3.57
C LEU A 94 -2.99 -6.40 -2.76
N GLU A 95 -4.15 -6.13 -3.34
CA GLU A 95 -5.46 -6.37 -2.71
C GLU A 95 -5.65 -7.83 -2.35
N ARG A 96 -5.42 -8.75 -3.31
CA ARG A 96 -5.48 -10.20 -3.05
C ARG A 96 -4.46 -10.65 -2.00
N ASN A 97 -3.27 -10.06 -2.01
CA ASN A 97 -2.25 -10.37 -1.00
C ASN A 97 -2.68 -9.90 0.38
N ARG A 98 -3.23 -8.69 0.49
CA ARG A 98 -3.77 -8.11 1.73
C ARG A 98 -4.94 -8.93 2.26
N GLU A 99 -5.84 -9.39 1.40
CA GLU A 99 -6.92 -10.30 1.80
C GLU A 99 -6.36 -11.60 2.38
N ARG A 100 -5.39 -12.23 1.71
CA ARG A 100 -4.72 -13.44 2.22
C ARG A 100 -4.02 -13.19 3.56
N GLU A 101 -3.34 -12.06 3.71
CA GLU A 101 -2.69 -11.67 4.97
C GLU A 101 -3.71 -11.45 6.08
N ASN A 102 -4.80 -10.72 5.81
CA ASN A 102 -5.89 -10.53 6.75
C ASN A 102 -6.51 -11.87 7.18
N HIS A 103 -6.75 -12.79 6.23
CA HIS A 103 -7.24 -14.12 6.55
C HIS A 103 -6.25 -14.89 7.42
N LEU A 104 -4.95 -14.83 7.11
CA LEU A 104 -3.91 -15.47 7.92
C LEU A 104 -3.87 -14.88 9.34
N THR A 105 -3.82 -13.56 9.49
CA THR A 105 -3.84 -12.89 10.79
C THR A 105 -5.10 -13.23 11.59
N ASN A 106 -6.27 -13.25 10.95
CA ASN A 106 -7.52 -13.65 11.59
C ASN A 106 -7.47 -15.11 12.07
N THR A 107 -6.88 -16.02 11.29
CA THR A 107 -6.71 -17.43 11.70
C THR A 107 -5.71 -17.60 12.83
N GLU A 108 -4.63 -16.82 12.86
CA GLU A 108 -3.68 -16.82 13.98
C GLU A 108 -4.31 -16.26 15.25
N TYR A 109 -5.09 -15.18 15.14
CA TYR A 109 -5.87 -14.65 16.25
C TYR A 109 -6.84 -15.71 16.79
N LEU A 110 -7.63 -16.34 15.91
CA LEU A 110 -8.55 -17.40 16.29
C LEU A 110 -7.84 -18.58 16.97
N LYS A 111 -6.69 -19.02 16.43
CA LYS A 111 -5.83 -20.03 17.08
C LYS A 111 -5.47 -19.61 18.49
N ASN A 112 -5.04 -18.37 18.70
CA ASN A 112 -4.67 -17.88 20.03
C ASN A 112 -5.86 -17.88 21.00
N ILE A 113 -7.06 -17.51 20.52
CA ILE A 113 -8.29 -17.56 21.32
C ILE A 113 -8.64 -19.00 21.70
N ILE A 114 -8.59 -19.93 20.75
CA ILE A 114 -8.83 -21.37 21.01
C ILE A 114 -7.82 -21.91 22.02
N MET A 115 -6.53 -21.59 21.86
CA MET A 115 -5.49 -22.02 22.78
C MET A 115 -5.72 -21.48 24.21
N LYS A 116 -6.17 -20.22 24.34
CA LYS A 116 -6.54 -19.65 25.65
C LYS A 116 -7.79 -20.32 26.24
N PHE A 117 -8.77 -20.65 25.40
CA PHE A 117 -10.01 -21.31 25.85
C PHE A 117 -9.76 -22.73 26.38
N VAL A 118 -8.90 -23.50 25.71
CA VAL A 118 -8.55 -24.89 26.09
C VAL A 118 -7.57 -24.93 27.26
N ALA A 119 -6.72 -23.92 27.42
CA ALA A 119 -5.76 -23.86 28.52
C ALA A 119 -6.45 -23.94 29.91
N PRO A 120 -5.71 -24.38 30.95
CA PRO A 120 -6.19 -24.29 32.32
C PRO A 120 -6.50 -22.83 32.67
N GLU A 121 -7.65 -22.62 33.28
CA GLU A 121 -8.14 -21.30 33.67
C GLU A 121 -7.18 -20.68 34.70
N LYS A 122 -6.66 -19.48 34.38
CA LYS A 122 -5.70 -18.77 35.25
C LYS A 122 -6.40 -17.70 36.08
N VAL A 123 -7.49 -17.15 35.55
CA VAL A 123 -8.34 -16.15 36.20
C VAL A 123 -9.80 -16.60 36.07
N SER A 124 -10.60 -16.34 37.11
CA SER A 124 -12.03 -16.68 37.11
C SER A 124 -12.75 -16.03 35.93
N ASP A 125 -13.53 -16.82 35.19
CA ASP A 125 -14.40 -16.39 34.07
C ASP A 125 -13.64 -15.96 32.79
N GLU A 126 -12.37 -16.36 32.63
CA GLU A 126 -11.63 -16.15 31.38
C GLU A 126 -12.31 -16.83 30.20
N ARG A 127 -12.83 -18.05 30.42
CA ARG A 127 -13.48 -18.83 29.36
C ARG A 127 -14.77 -18.18 28.88
N GLY A 128 -15.58 -17.62 29.78
CA GLY A 128 -16.81 -16.91 29.45
C GLY A 128 -16.55 -15.70 28.55
N GLN A 129 -15.50 -14.93 28.83
CA GLN A 129 -15.12 -13.76 28.03
C GLN A 129 -14.65 -14.10 26.61
N LEU A 130 -14.17 -15.32 26.36
CA LEU A 130 -13.73 -15.77 25.04
C LEU A 130 -14.88 -16.28 24.16
N ILE A 131 -16.04 -16.63 24.75
CA ILE A 131 -17.18 -17.18 23.99
C ILE A 131 -17.72 -16.19 22.95
N PRO A 132 -17.96 -14.89 23.24
CA PRO A 132 -18.42 -13.94 22.23
C PRO A 132 -17.42 -13.77 21.08
N VAL A 133 -16.13 -13.87 21.37
CA VAL A 133 -15.06 -13.81 20.36
C VAL A 133 -15.12 -15.04 19.45
N LEU A 134 -15.30 -16.23 20.03
CA LEU A 134 -15.47 -17.47 19.26
C LEU A 134 -16.76 -17.46 18.44
N GLU A 135 -17.88 -17.00 19.01
CA GLU A 135 -19.17 -16.86 18.32
C GLU A 135 -19.05 -15.99 17.08
N THR A 136 -18.41 -14.84 17.20
CA THR A 136 -18.27 -13.88 16.09
C THR A 136 -17.28 -14.35 15.02
N MET A 137 -16.15 -14.98 15.41
CA MET A 137 -15.10 -15.45 14.51
C MET A 137 -15.48 -16.74 13.77
N LEU A 138 -16.17 -17.67 14.43
CA LEU A 138 -16.58 -18.96 13.85
C LEU A 138 -18.02 -18.98 13.32
N LYS A 139 -18.78 -17.89 13.53
CA LYS A 139 -20.22 -17.80 13.18
C LYS A 139 -21.03 -18.94 13.80
N LEU A 140 -20.83 -19.14 15.10
CA LEU A 140 -21.47 -20.21 15.85
C LEU A 140 -22.99 -19.99 15.92
N THR A 141 -23.73 -21.10 15.95
CA THR A 141 -25.17 -21.13 16.21
C THR A 141 -25.46 -20.98 17.71
N SER A 142 -26.69 -20.62 18.05
CA SER A 142 -27.09 -20.43 19.46
C SER A 142 -26.96 -21.70 20.30
N ASP A 143 -27.09 -22.89 19.69
CA ASP A 143 -26.91 -24.17 20.40
C ASP A 143 -25.43 -24.49 20.65
N GLU A 144 -24.54 -24.18 19.69
CA GLU A 144 -23.09 -24.30 19.89
C GLU A 144 -22.58 -23.33 20.95
N VAL A 145 -23.13 -22.12 21.00
CA VAL A 145 -22.83 -21.13 22.05
C VAL A 145 -23.28 -21.63 23.42
N LYS A 146 -24.47 -22.25 23.54
CA LYS A 146 -24.91 -22.88 24.81
C LYS A 146 -23.95 -23.98 25.26
N LEU A 147 -23.48 -24.81 24.32
CA LEU A 147 -22.50 -25.86 24.62
C LEU A 147 -21.19 -25.27 25.16
N LEU A 148 -20.65 -24.22 24.52
CA LEU A 148 -19.45 -23.53 24.99
C LEU A 148 -19.65 -22.91 26.39
N ASN A 149 -20.82 -22.35 26.67
CA ASN A 149 -21.15 -21.82 28.00
C ASN A 149 -21.16 -22.92 29.07
N GLN A 150 -21.70 -24.10 28.77
CA GLN A 150 -21.67 -25.24 29.69
C GLN A 150 -20.24 -25.74 29.94
N VAL A 151 -19.37 -25.71 28.92
CA VAL A 151 -17.95 -26.04 29.04
C VAL A 151 -17.21 -25.00 29.89
N ALA A 152 -17.47 -23.71 29.68
CA ALA A 152 -16.89 -22.63 30.46
C ALA A 152 -17.28 -22.70 31.94
N GLN A 153 -18.52 -23.08 32.25
CA GLN A 153 -18.99 -23.32 33.62
C GLN A 153 -18.42 -24.59 34.28
N GLY A 154 -17.60 -25.37 33.57
CA GLY A 154 -16.96 -26.57 34.12
C GLY A 154 -17.87 -27.80 34.23
N ASN A 155 -19.09 -27.76 33.68
CA ASN A 155 -20.06 -28.85 33.80
C ASN A 155 -19.55 -30.17 33.20
N TYR A 156 -18.75 -30.11 32.13
CA TYR A 156 -18.15 -31.29 31.51
C TYR A 156 -16.81 -31.71 32.13
N PHE A 157 -15.99 -30.75 32.57
CA PHE A 157 -14.68 -31.05 33.15
C PHE A 157 -14.80 -31.70 34.54
N SER A 158 -15.82 -31.30 35.32
CA SER A 158 -16.15 -31.91 36.60
C SER A 158 -16.58 -33.37 36.45
N LEU A 159 -17.37 -33.72 35.41
CA LEU A 159 -17.83 -35.09 35.19
C LEU A 159 -16.67 -36.04 34.86
N PHE A 160 -15.72 -35.65 34.02
CA PHE A 160 -14.53 -36.46 33.78
C PHE A 160 -13.65 -36.61 35.03
N SER A 161 -13.44 -35.52 35.79
CA SER A 161 -12.68 -35.57 37.03
C SER A 161 -13.34 -36.46 38.08
N THR A 162 -14.66 -36.37 38.26
CA THR A 162 -15.43 -37.18 39.22
C THR A 162 -15.51 -38.64 38.81
N ILE A 163 -15.72 -38.95 37.53
CA ILE A 163 -15.69 -40.33 37.03
C ILE A 163 -14.30 -40.93 37.19
N PHE A 164 -13.25 -40.17 36.90
CA PHE A 164 -11.86 -40.62 37.04
C PHE A 164 -11.49 -40.84 38.52
N LEU A 165 -11.86 -39.92 39.41
CA LEU A 165 -11.70 -40.08 40.86
C LEU A 165 -12.50 -41.26 41.40
N PHE A 166 -13.74 -41.45 40.95
CA PHE A 166 -14.57 -42.58 41.36
C PHE A 166 -13.98 -43.91 40.90
N TYR A 167 -13.45 -43.98 39.68
CA TYR A 167 -12.76 -45.16 39.16
C TYR A 167 -11.49 -45.47 39.97
N TYR A 168 -10.63 -44.49 40.21
CA TYR A 168 -9.41 -44.67 41.02
C TYR A 168 -9.72 -45.03 42.47
N PHE A 169 -10.75 -44.42 43.07
CA PHE A 169 -11.17 -44.73 44.43
C PHE A 169 -11.71 -46.16 44.57
N ASN A 170 -12.51 -46.63 43.61
CA ASN A 170 -12.98 -48.01 43.57
C ASN A 170 -11.83 -49.01 43.35
N GLN A 171 -10.88 -48.70 42.47
CA GLN A 171 -9.68 -49.51 42.26
C GLN A 171 -8.85 -49.64 43.56
N LEU A 172 -8.69 -48.54 44.29
CA LEU A 172 -7.95 -48.50 45.56
C LEU A 172 -8.67 -49.29 46.66
N LEU A 173 -10.00 -49.18 46.76
CA LEU A 173 -10.81 -49.97 47.69
C LEU A 173 -10.73 -51.48 47.40
N PHE A 174 -10.76 -51.87 46.12
CA PHE A 174 -10.60 -53.27 45.72
C PHE A 174 -9.24 -53.83 46.14
N TYR A 175 -8.16 -53.06 45.89
CA TYR A 175 -6.81 -53.46 46.27
C TYR A 175 -6.63 -53.59 47.80
N TYR A 176 -7.23 -52.68 48.58
CA TYR A 176 -7.15 -52.71 50.03
C TYR A 176 -7.99 -53.85 50.65
N SER A 177 -9.12 -54.21 50.03
CA SER A 177 -9.97 -55.32 50.50
C SER A 177 -9.34 -56.69 50.25
N ASP A 178 -8.56 -56.86 49.18
CA ASP A 178 -7.86 -58.12 48.89
C ASP A 178 -6.62 -58.28 49.77
N SER A 179 -5.91 -57.19 50.08
CA SER A 179 -4.71 -57.23 50.94
C SER A 179 -5.01 -57.52 52.43
N SER A 180 -6.28 -57.46 52.85
CA SER A 180 -6.72 -57.74 54.23
C SER A 180 -7.22 -59.19 54.43
N ARG A 181 -7.20 -60.02 53.38
CA ARG A 181 -7.61 -61.45 53.41
C ARG A 181 -6.45 -62.45 53.53
N HIS A 182 -5.22 -62.00 53.77
CA HIS A 182 -4.06 -62.85 54.04
C HIS A 182 -3.60 -62.77 55.50
#